data_AF-A0A2S4K870-F1
#
_entry.id   AF-A0A2S4K870-F1
#
_cell.length_a   1.000
_cell.length_b   1.000
_cell.length_c   1.000
_cell.angle_alpha   90.00
_cell.angle_beta   90.00
_cell.angle_gamma   90.00
#
_symmetry.space_group_name_H-M   'P 1'
#
loop_
_entity.id
_entity.type
_entity.pdbx_description
1 polymer ?
#
loop_
_entity_poly.entity_id
_entity_poly.type
_entity_poly.pdbx_seq_one_letter_code
_entity_poly.pdbx_strand_id
1 'polypeptide(L)' 'MNQLEHLDEIAREAWAGDYARTGVLSKGELLYVALASGRMRELCPSDSIAYAVDRVGPEWMAHMLTVWRADTQPQN' A
#
# COMPACT_ATOMS: atom_id res chain seq x y z
N MET A 1 -16.61 -8.27 0.57
CA MET A 1 -15.26 -7.68 0.71
C MET A 1 -14.80 -7.28 -0.68
N ASN A 2 -14.67 -5.98 -0.90
CA ASN A 2 -14.13 -5.41 -2.13
C ASN A 2 -12.61 -5.64 -2.17
N GLN A 3 -12.00 -5.71 -3.36
CA GLN A 3 -10.56 -5.86 -3.54
C GLN A 3 -9.77 -4.82 -2.72
N LEU A 4 -10.20 -3.56 -2.71
CA LEU A 4 -9.52 -2.51 -1.95
C LEU A 4 -9.57 -2.73 -0.43
N GLU A 5 -10.69 -3.22 0.10
CA GLU A 5 -10.79 -3.56 1.54
C GLU A 5 -9.84 -4.71 1.90
N HIS A 6 -9.70 -5.69 1.00
CA HIS A 6 -8.73 -6.77 1.17
C HIS A 6 -7.29 -6.27 1.15
N LEU A 7 -6.96 -5.32 0.26
CA LEU A 7 -5.64 -4.69 0.25
C LEU A 7 -5.42 -3.82 1.49
N ASP A 8 -6.46 -3.17 2.02
CA ASP A 8 -6.37 -2.40 3.26
C ASP A 8 -6.01 -3.29 4.47
N GLU A 9 -6.55 -4.50 4.55
CA GLU A 9 -6.16 -5.48 5.56
C GLU A 9 -4.68 -5.82 5.46
N ILE A 10 -4.19 -6.12 4.26
CA ILE A 10 -2.77 -6.43 4.02
C ILE A 10 -1.89 -5.21 4.33
N ALA A 11 -2.36 -4.00 4.02
CA ALA A 11 -1.65 -2.77 4.35
C ALA A 11 -1.53 -2.56 5.87
N ARG A 12 -2.54 -2.95 6.67
CA ARG A 12 -2.43 -2.90 8.15
C ARG A 12 -1.44 -3.92 8.68
N GLU A 13 -1.42 -5.13 8.11
CA GLU A 13 -0.42 -6.16 8.43
C GLU A 13 1.00 -5.64 8.10
N ALA A 14 1.19 -5.08 6.89
CA ALA A 14 2.46 -4.52 6.46
C ALA A 14 2.90 -3.32 7.31
N TRP A 15 1.96 -2.48 7.74
CA TRP A 15 2.23 -1.37 8.67
C TRP A 15 2.81 -1.91 9.99
N ALA A 16 2.27 -3.02 10.50
CA ALA A 16 2.77 -3.74 11.68
C ALA A 16 4.07 -4.53 11.43
N GLY A 17 4.58 -4.55 10.20
CA GLY A 17 5.81 -5.25 9.81
C GLY A 17 5.59 -6.72 9.39
N ASP A 18 4.34 -7.15 9.20
CA ASP A 18 4.03 -8.47 8.64
C ASP A 18 3.83 -8.39 7.12
N TYR A 19 4.67 -9.09 6.37
CA TYR A 19 4.66 -9.11 4.91
C TYR A 19 4.22 -10.45 4.31
N ALA A 20 3.72 -11.38 5.11
CA ALA A 20 3.45 -12.75 4.65
C ALA A 20 2.52 -12.82 3.42
N ARG A 21 1.57 -11.89 3.30
CA ARG A 21 0.57 -11.85 2.23
C ARG A 21 0.96 -11.00 1.02
N THR A 22 2.10 -10.31 1.04
CA THR A 22 2.47 -9.38 -0.05
C THR A 22 3.03 -10.10 -1.28
N GLY A 23 3.61 -11.29 -1.12
CA GLY A 23 4.27 -12.03 -2.20
C GLY A 23 3.35 -12.57 -3.30
N VAL A 24 2.03 -12.62 -3.06
CA VAL A 24 1.02 -13.07 -4.04
C VAL A 24 0.37 -11.92 -4.80
N LEU A 25 0.67 -10.67 -4.44
CA LEU A 25 0.05 -9.50 -5.02
C LEU A 25 0.61 -9.21 -6.41
N SER A 26 -0.26 -8.73 -7.31
CA SER A 26 0.20 -8.10 -8.54
C SER A 26 1.00 -6.83 -8.23
N LYS A 27 1.74 -6.31 -9.22
CA LYS A 27 2.54 -5.10 -9.03
C LYS A 27 1.71 -3.90 -8.59
N GLY A 28 0.51 -3.70 -9.14
CA GLY A 28 -0.36 -2.57 -8.77
C GLY A 28 -0.88 -2.69 -7.33
N GLU A 29 -1.27 -3.91 -6.94
CA GLU A 29 -1.72 -4.21 -5.58
C GLU A 29 -0.60 -4.04 -4.55
N LEU A 30 0.60 -4.52 -4.88
CA LEU A 30 1.77 -4.35 -4.02
C LEU A 30 2.12 -2.87 -3.84
N LEU A 31 2.05 -2.06 -4.89
CA LEU A 31 2.27 -0.61 -4.82
C LEU A 31 1.20 0.09 -3.98
N TYR A 32 -0.06 -0.33 -4.10
CA TYR A 32 -1.14 0.16 -3.24
C TYR A 32 -0.84 -0.12 -1.77
N VAL A 33 -0.52 -1.38 -1.43
CA VAL A 33 -0.18 -1.80 -0.07
C VAL A 33 1.05 -1.06 0.45
N ALA A 34 2.08 -0.87 -0.38
CA ALA A 34 3.30 -0.18 0.01
C ALA A 34 3.09 1.30 0.30
N LEU A 35 2.26 1.99 -0.51
CA LEU A 35 1.89 3.38 -0.26
C LEU A 35 1.02 3.52 1.00
N ALA A 36 -0.01 2.69 1.14
CA ALA A 36 -0.94 2.74 2.27
C ALA A 36 -0.25 2.45 3.61
N SER A 37 0.62 1.44 3.65
CA SER A 37 1.37 1.04 4.86
C SER A 37 2.58 1.93 5.17
N GLY A 38 2.97 2.83 4.25
CA GLY A 38 4.23 3.59 4.37
C GLY A 38 5.49 2.75 4.17
N ARG A 39 5.39 1.50 3.70
CA ARG A 39 6.49 0.53 3.54
C ARG A 39 7.05 0.46 2.11
N MET A 40 7.13 1.60 1.44
CA MET A 40 7.69 1.67 0.08
C MET A 40 9.11 1.11 0.00
N ARG A 41 9.94 1.36 1.01
CA ARG A 41 11.34 0.90 1.02
C ARG A 41 11.46 -0.61 1.14
N GLU A 42 10.58 -1.24 1.91
CA GLU A 42 10.59 -2.67 2.21
C GLU A 42 9.92 -3.48 1.10
N LEU A 43 8.78 -2.99 0.58
CA LEU A 43 7.97 -3.73 -0.38
C LEU A 43 8.33 -3.43 -1.84
N CYS A 44 8.75 -2.20 -2.13
CA CYS A 44 9.01 -1.71 -3.50
C CYS A 44 10.33 -0.90 -3.57
N PRO A 45 11.48 -1.47 -3.14
CA PRO A 45 12.73 -0.72 -2.97
C PRO A 45 13.27 -0.06 -4.25
N SER A 46 12.88 -0.56 -5.42
CA SER A 46 13.34 -0.07 -6.72
C SER A 46 12.40 0.94 -7.37
N ASP A 47 11.26 1.23 -6.75
CA ASP A 47 10.22 2.10 -7.34
C ASP A 47 10.17 3.45 -6.64
N SER A 48 9.97 4.51 -7.41
CA SER A 48 9.74 5.85 -6.85
C SER A 48 8.28 6.01 -6.42
N ILE A 49 8.03 6.90 -5.44
CA ILE A 49 6.66 7.24 -5.01
C ILE A 49 5.85 7.80 -6.20
N ALA A 50 6.47 8.62 -7.05
CA ALA A 50 5.79 9.18 -8.22
C ALA A 50 5.31 8.09 -9.20
N TYR A 51 6.16 7.08 -9.47
CA TYR A 51 5.78 5.93 -10.28
C TYR A 51 4.66 5.12 -9.61
N ALA A 52 4.74 4.89 -8.31
CA ALA A 52 3.75 4.14 -7.55
C ALA A 52 2.36 4.82 -7.62
N VAL A 53 2.32 6.14 -7.39
CA VAL A 53 1.08 6.93 -7.45
C VAL A 53 0.46 6.90 -8.85
N ASP A 54 1.27 7.08 -9.89
CA ASP A 54 0.80 7.00 -11.29
C ASP A 54 0.23 5.61 -11.62
N ARG A 55 0.93 4.54 -11.18
CA ARG A 55 0.55 3.16 -11.46
C ARG A 55 -0.70 2.69 -10.69
N VAL A 56 -0.88 3.13 -9.45
CA VAL A 56 -2.08 2.83 -8.65
C VAL A 56 -3.31 3.52 -9.23
N GLY A 57 -3.12 4.73 -9.75
CA GLY A 57 -4.15 5.46 -10.47
C GLY A 57 -5.17 6.17 -9.56
N PRO A 58 -5.99 7.07 -10.14
CA PRO A 58 -6.77 8.05 -9.39
C PRO A 58 -7.88 7.44 -8.54
N GLU A 59 -8.54 6.37 -9.00
CA GLU A 59 -9.66 5.75 -8.28
C GLU A 59 -9.20 5.11 -6.97
N TRP A 60 -8.11 4.33 -7.03
CA TRP A 60 -7.56 3.66 -5.86
C TRP A 60 -6.89 4.68 -4.91
N MET A 61 -6.26 5.72 -5.45
CA MET A 61 -5.75 6.83 -4.65
C MET A 61 -6.86 7.58 -3.90
N ALA A 62 -8.03 7.79 -4.52
CA ALA A 62 -9.17 8.43 -3.86
C ALA A 62 -9.69 7.60 -2.67
N HIS A 63 -9.77 6.27 -2.84
CA HIS A 63 -10.07 5.36 -1.75
C HIS A 63 -9.01 5.42 -0.65
N MET A 64 -7.72 5.37 -1.03
CA MET A 64 -6.60 5.46 -0.07
C MET A 64 -6.64 6.74 0.77
N LEU A 65 -6.93 7.90 0.15
CA LEU A 65 -7.07 9.17 0.86
C LEU A 65 -8.26 9.17 1.83
N THR A 66 -9.29 8.37 1.59
CA THR A 66 -10.44 8.26 2.50
C THR A 66 -10.07 7.45 3.74
N VAL A 67 -9.34 6.35 3.55
CA VAL A 67 -9.01 5.40 4.62
C VAL A 67 -7.79 5.84 5.43
N TRP A 68 -6.71 6.26 4.76
CA TRP A 68 -5.37 6.32 5.34
C TRP A 68 -4.85 7.73 5.61
N ARG A 69 -5.52 8.80 5.16
CA ARG A 69 -4.98 10.18 5.23
C ARG A 69 -4.63 10.67 6.65
N ALA A 70 -5.21 10.06 7.67
CA ALA A 70 -5.00 10.42 9.08
C ALA A 70 -3.99 9.51 9.78
N ASP A 71 -3.59 8.41 9.14
CA ASP A 71 -2.64 7.47 9.70
C ASP A 71 -1.21 7.98 9.54
N THR A 72 -0.39 7.72 10.56
CA THR A 72 1.04 8.05 10.53
C THR A 72 1.83 6.94 9.88
N GLN A 73 2.92 7.31 9.20
CA GLN A 73 3.88 6.32 8.73
C GLN A 73 4.54 5.58 9.91
N PRO A 74 4.87 4.29 9.75
CA PRO A 74 5.69 3.57 10.71
C PRO A 74 7.04 4.28 10.90
N GLN A 75 7.50 4.41 12.15
CA GLN A 75 8.74 5.12 12.49
C GLN A 75 9.98 4.21 12.58
N ASN A 76 9.78 2.90 12.43
CA ASN A 76 10.81 1.86 12.60
C ASN A 76 11.03 1.13 11.30
#